data_AF-A0A933YDK7-F1
#
_entry.id   AF-A0A933YDK7-F1
#
_cell.length_a   1.000
_cell.length_b   1.000
_cell.length_c   1.000
_cell.angle_alpha   90.00
_cell.angle_beta   90.00
_cell.angle_gamma   90.00
#
_symmetry.space_group_name_H-M   'P 1'
#
loop_
_entity.id
_entity.type
_entity.pdbx_description
1 polymer ?
#
loop_
_entity_poly.entity_id
_entity_poly.type
_entity_poly.pdbx_seq_one_letter_code
_entity_poly.pdbx_strand_id
1 'polypeptide(L)'
;FNNYYFDGLDLLNTDEKKAQENILHAVESINQVRRLQNSLSVFVKQFFDTKYKEVADSFLSASDKSVYDRLGSADQEHLSTYQEYRRR
;
A
#
# COMPACT_ATOMS: atom_id res chain seq x y z
N PHE A 1 -10.29 -36.78 8.30
CA PHE A 1 -10.05 -36.52 6.87
C PHE A 1 -10.92 -35.39 6.27
N ASN A 2 -11.86 -34.76 7.00
CA ASN A 2 -12.66 -33.62 6.52
C ASN A 2 -12.01 -32.23 6.71
N ASN A 3 -10.87 -32.11 7.38
CA ASN A 3 -10.19 -30.82 7.57
C ASN A 3 -9.41 -30.35 6.33
N TYR A 4 -9.15 -31.21 5.33
CA TYR A 4 -8.41 -30.79 4.14
C TYR A 4 -9.26 -29.98 3.16
N TYR A 5 -10.59 -30.12 3.21
CA TYR A 5 -11.50 -29.43 2.28
C TYR A 5 -11.98 -28.08 2.82
N PHE A 6 -12.03 -27.91 4.15
CA PHE A 6 -12.46 -26.65 4.77
C PHE A 6 -11.35 -25.59 4.77
N ASP A 7 -10.10 -25.99 5.03
CA ASP A 7 -8.96 -25.07 4.99
C ASP A 7 -8.48 -24.77 3.56
N GLY A 8 -8.76 -25.64 2.59
CA GLY A 8 -8.29 -25.49 1.20
C GLY A 8 -8.99 -24.38 0.41
N LEU A 9 -10.26 -24.10 0.69
CA LEU A 9 -11.04 -23.05 0.02
C LEU A 9 -10.84 -21.66 0.66
N ASP A 10 -10.59 -21.60 1.98
CA ASP A 10 -10.17 -20.36 2.64
C ASP A 10 -8.71 -20.01 2.34
N LEU A 11 -7.86 -21.02 2.08
CA LEU A 11 -6.48 -20.83 1.58
C LEU A 11 -6.39 -20.30 0.14
N LEU A 12 -7.48 -20.41 -0.63
CA LEU A 12 -7.60 -19.83 -1.97
C LEU A 12 -8.04 -18.36 -1.94
N ASN A 13 -8.42 -17.83 -0.77
CA ASN A 13 -8.92 -16.47 -0.54
C ASN A 13 -8.08 -15.67 0.49
N THR A 14 -7.00 -16.26 1.00
CA THR A 14 -6.00 -15.68 1.93
C THR A 14 -4.77 -15.29 1.11
N ASP A 15 -4.22 -14.09 1.13
CA ASP A 15 -4.07 -13.18 2.26
C ASP A 15 -3.90 -11.76 1.67
N GLU A 16 -4.79 -11.36 0.77
CA GLU A 16 -4.76 -10.06 0.09
C GLU A 16 -4.69 -8.91 1.11
N LYS A 17 -5.43 -9.05 2.20
CA LYS A 17 -5.38 -8.13 3.34
C LYS A 17 -3.98 -8.03 3.94
N LYS A 18 -3.29 -9.15 4.19
CA LYS A 18 -1.92 -9.13 4.71
C LYS A 18 -0.92 -8.59 3.68
N ALA A 19 -1.13 -8.87 2.39
CA ALA A 19 -0.31 -8.27 1.33
C ALA A 19 -0.45 -6.74 1.34
N GLN A 20 -1.68 -6.22 1.42
CA GLN A 20 -2.00 -4.81 1.56
C GLN A 20 -1.38 -4.19 2.82
N GLU A 21 -1.49 -4.86 3.97
CA GLU A 21 -0.86 -4.42 5.23
C GLU A 21 0.66 -4.34 5.11
N ASN A 22 1.30 -5.34 4.49
CA ASN A 22 2.75 -5.34 4.26
C ASN A 22 3.18 -4.20 3.32
N ILE A 23 2.44 -3.95 2.25
CA ILE A 23 2.71 -2.83 1.33
C ILE A 23 2.61 -1.51 2.08
N LEU A 24 1.55 -1.32 2.87
CA LEU A 24 1.35 -0.10 3.63
C LEU A 24 2.46 0.13 4.67
N HIS A 25 2.84 -0.92 5.38
CA HIS A 25 3.95 -0.86 6.34
C HIS A 25 5.28 -0.53 5.66
N ALA A 26 5.54 -1.07 4.47
CA ALA A 26 6.73 -0.74 3.68
C ALA A 26 6.75 0.73 3.25
N VAL A 27 5.62 1.26 2.77
CA VAL A 27 5.48 2.69 2.40
C VAL A 27 5.74 3.60 3.60
N GLU A 28 5.18 3.27 4.76
CA GLU A 28 5.39 4.05 5.99
C GLU A 28 6.84 4.00 6.47
N SER A 29 7.47 2.83 6.41
CA SER A 29 8.88 2.66 6.75
C SER A 29 9.79 3.48 5.83
N ILE A 30 9.54 3.47 4.52
CA ILE A 30 10.27 4.29 3.54
C ILE A 30 10.10 5.79 3.85
N ASN A 31 8.89 6.23 4.16
CA ASN A 31 8.61 7.60 4.53
C ASN A 31 9.28 7.99 5.88
N GLN A 32 9.33 7.08 6.85
CA GLN A 32 10.02 7.29 8.11
C GLN A 32 11.53 7.48 7.90
N VAL A 33 12.16 6.65 7.06
CA VAL A 33 13.57 6.82 6.68
C VAL A 33 13.81 8.19 6.05
N ARG A 34 12.93 8.64 5.15
CA ARG A 34 13.00 9.99 4.57
C ARG A 34 12.93 11.08 5.64
N ARG A 35 12.06 10.95 6.64
CA ARG A 35 11.92 11.92 7.73
C ARG A 35 13.11 11.96 8.68
N LEU A 36 13.70 10.80 8.99
CA LEU A 36 14.77 10.68 9.99
C LEU A 36 16.17 10.93 9.43
N GLN A 37 16.42 10.56 8.17
CA GLN A 37 17.78 10.56 7.62
C GLN A 37 18.01 11.67 6.59
N ASN A 38 17.12 11.81 5.61
CA ASN A 38 17.27 12.80 4.55
C ASN A 38 15.93 13.06 3.83
N SER A 39 15.35 14.23 4.05
CA SER A 39 14.10 14.66 3.42
C SER A 39 14.23 14.81 1.89
N LEU A 40 15.45 15.02 1.39
CA LEU A 40 15.78 15.15 -0.03
C LEU A 40 16.36 13.85 -0.61
N SER A 41 16.05 12.70 -0.01
CA SER A 41 16.52 11.40 -0.50
C SER A 41 16.01 11.15 -1.93
N VAL A 42 16.94 11.22 -2.90
CA VAL A 42 16.68 10.94 -4.32
C VAL A 42 16.14 9.53 -4.52
N PHE A 43 16.62 8.55 -3.74
CA PHE A 43 16.15 7.17 -3.83
C PHE A 43 14.69 7.02 -3.41
N VAL A 44 14.28 7.69 -2.33
CA VAL A 44 12.89 7.65 -1.87
C VAL A 44 11.99 8.36 -2.87
N LYS A 45 12.42 9.50 -3.40
CA LYS A 45 11.68 10.21 -4.46
C LYS A 45 11.50 9.32 -5.69
N GLN A 46 12.59 8.74 -6.20
CA GLN A 46 12.56 7.86 -7.37
C GLN A 46 11.63 6.65 -7.16
N PHE A 47 11.64 6.06 -5.96
CA PHE A 47 10.73 4.98 -5.62
C PHE A 47 9.26 5.41 -5.79
N PHE A 48 8.86 6.52 -5.17
CA PHE A 48 7.48 7.01 -5.27
C PHE A 48 7.13 7.41 -6.70
N ASP A 49 7.97 8.17 -7.40
CA ASP A 49 7.78 8.56 -8.81
C ASP A 49 7.53 7.34 -9.73
N THR A 50 8.13 6.20 -9.41
CA THR A 50 8.02 4.97 -10.24
C THR A 50 6.87 4.06 -9.81
N LYS A 51 6.56 4.00 -8.51
CA LYS A 51 5.69 2.95 -7.93
C LYS A 51 4.36 3.45 -7.37
N TYR A 52 4.13 4.76 -7.30
CA TYR A 52 2.91 5.32 -6.66
C TYR A 52 1.61 4.72 -7.20
N LYS A 53 1.50 4.47 -8.51
CA LYS A 53 0.32 3.84 -9.14
C LYS A 53 0.15 2.38 -8.75
N GLU A 54 1.22 1.59 -8.81
CA GLU A 54 1.19 0.17 -8.43
C GLU A 54 0.82 -0.01 -6.95
N VAL A 55 1.35 0.87 -6.09
CA VAL A 55 0.96 0.95 -4.68
C VAL A 55 -0.53 1.29 -4.56
N ALA A 56 -1.04 2.27 -5.29
CA ALA A 56 -2.46 2.62 -5.26
C ALA A 56 -3.37 1.49 -5.79
N ASP A 57 -2.99 0.85 -6.90
CA ASP A 57 -3.72 -0.27 -7.52
C ASP A 57 -3.87 -1.45 -6.55
N SER A 58 -2.85 -1.70 -5.72
CA SER A 58 -2.85 -2.78 -4.73
C SER A 58 -3.95 -2.65 -3.67
N PHE A 59 -4.56 -1.45 -3.53
CA PHE A 59 -5.65 -1.18 -2.58
C PHE A 59 -7.00 -0.94 -3.29
N LEU A 60 -7.16 -1.26 -4.57
CA LEU A 60 -8.46 -1.08 -5.25
C LEU A 60 -9.57 -1.93 -4.62
N SER A 61 -9.23 -3.17 -4.26
CA SER A 61 -10.07 -4.15 -3.55
C SER A 61 -10.17 -3.91 -2.05
N ALA A 62 -9.36 -3.01 -1.48
CA ALA A 62 -9.36 -2.74 -0.06
C ALA A 62 -10.72 -2.17 0.38
N SER A 63 -11.32 -2.79 1.41
CA SER A 63 -12.59 -2.32 1.96
C SER A 63 -12.44 -0.95 2.64
N ASP A 64 -11.27 -0.68 3.24
CA ASP A 64 -10.96 0.58 3.87
C ASP A 64 -10.21 1.53 2.91
N LYS A 65 -10.93 2.51 2.38
CA LYS A 65 -10.38 3.54 1.48
C LYS A 65 -9.59 4.63 2.22
N SER A 66 -9.54 4.64 3.55
CA SER A 66 -8.68 5.58 4.31
C SER A 66 -7.20 5.32 4.10
N VAL A 67 -6.82 4.16 3.56
CA VAL A 67 -5.45 3.84 3.16
C VAL A 67 -4.87 4.87 2.19
N TYR A 68 -5.69 5.41 1.29
CA TYR A 68 -5.24 6.45 0.35
C TYR A 68 -4.90 7.77 1.04
N ASP A 69 -5.51 8.07 2.19
CA ASP A 69 -5.18 9.24 3.00
C ASP A 69 -3.80 9.06 3.67
N ARG A 70 -3.47 7.81 4.08
CA ARG A 70 -2.14 7.44 4.59
C ARG A 70 -1.08 7.49 3.49
N LEU A 71 -1.39 6.97 2.31
CA LEU A 71 -0.50 7.06 1.14
C LEU A 71 -0.22 8.52 0.77
N GLY A 72 -1.24 9.38 0.71
CA GLY A 72 -1.06 10.81 0.46
C GLY A 72 -0.23 11.51 1.55
N SER A 73 -0.39 11.12 2.81
CA SER A 73 0.44 11.63 3.92
C SER A 73 1.91 11.19 3.81
N ALA A 74 2.16 10.02 3.24
CA ALA A 74 3.49 9.50 2.96
C ALA A 74 4.08 10.04 1.67
N ASP A 75 3.28 10.43 0.69
CA ASP A 75 3.72 10.92 -0.61
C ASP A 75 2.78 12.01 -1.12
N GLN A 76 3.15 13.26 -0.80
CA GLN A 76 2.37 14.44 -1.18
C GLN A 76 2.49 14.77 -2.67
N GLU A 77 3.58 14.37 -3.35
CA GLU A 77 3.81 14.67 -4.77
C GLU A 77 2.77 13.98 -5.66
N HIS A 78 2.24 12.84 -5.21
CA HIS A 78 1.23 12.05 -5.93
C HIS A 78 -0.16 12.06 -5.26
N LEU A 79 -0.41 13.03 -4.37
CA LEU A 79 -1.68 13.13 -3.61
C LEU A 79 -2.92 13.11 -4.50
N SER A 80 -2.89 13.80 -5.64
CA SER A 80 -4.02 13.84 -6.59
C SER A 80 -4.40 12.45 -7.11
N THR A 81 -3.40 11.58 -7.34
CA THR A 81 -3.62 10.21 -7.79
C THR A 81 -4.29 9.39 -6.68
N TYR A 82 -3.78 9.46 -5.44
CA TYR A 82 -4.39 8.74 -4.33
C TYR A 82 -5.83 9.19 -4.07
N GLN A 83 -6.12 10.49 -4.22
CA GLN A 83 -7.48 11.02 -4.12
C GLN A 83 -8.40 10.52 -5.23
N GLU A 84 -7.88 10.31 -6.45
CA GLU A 84 -8.63 9.71 -7.55
C GLU A 84 -8.98 8.25 -7.23
N TYR A 85 -7.99 7.47 -6.80
CA TYR A 85 -8.16 6.06 -6.44
C TYR A 85 -9.13 5.86 -5.27
N ARG A 86 -9.11 6.76 -4.28
CA ARG A 86 -10.06 6.75 -3.17
C ARG A 86 -11.52 6.86 -3.60
N ARG A 87 -11.78 7.48 -4.76
CA ARG A 87 -13.14 7.67 -5.32
C ARG A 87 -13.58 6.51 -6.23
N ARG A 88 -12.69 5.58 -6.54
CA ARG A 88 -12.96 4.37 -7.33
C ARG A 88 -13.43 3.24 -6.40
#